data_AF-A0A950ZRQ6-F1
#
_entry.id   AF-A0A950ZRQ6-F1
#
_cell.length_a   1.000
_cell.length_b   1.000
_cell.length_c   1.000
_cell.angle_alpha   90.00
_cell.angle_beta   90.00
_cell.angle_gamma   90.00
#
_symmetry.space_group_name_H-M   'P 1'
#
loop_
_entity.id
_entity.type
_entity.pdbx_description
1 polymer ?
#
loop_
_entity_poly.entity_id
_entity_poly.type
_entity_poly.pdbx_seq_one_letter_code
_entity_poly.pdbx_strand_id
1 'polypeptide(L)'
;GGIGLWAIVMTLFLRLDSEQAEQFADHLTTGAGLHRGHPLLVLRNRLLGSQRDQYSTLSGREALVAIAIKAWNAWREGKTLQALTWRAEGRRAEPFPEAV
;
A
#
# COMPACT_ATOMS: atom_id res chain seq x y z
N GLY A 1 0.59 8.49 14.02
CA GLY A 1 0.19 9.23 12.80
C GLY A 1 0.65 8.48 11.57
N GLY A 2 0.07 8.76 10.39
CA GLY A 2 0.33 8.00 9.15
C GLY A 2 1.79 7.97 8.70
N ILE A 3 2.58 9.00 9.02
CA ILE A 3 4.00 9.11 8.63
C ILE A 3 4.86 7.98 9.25
N GLY A 4 4.61 7.60 10.50
CA GLY A 4 5.39 6.55 11.17
C GLY A 4 5.13 5.15 10.59
N LEU A 5 3.87 4.86 10.23
CA LEU A 5 3.53 3.59 9.56
C LEU A 5 4.12 3.51 8.16
N TRP A 6 4.11 4.63 7.44
CA TRP A 6 4.72 4.71 6.12
C TRP A 6 6.22 4.43 6.20
N ALA A 7 6.94 5.00 7.17
CA ALA A 7 8.35 4.72 7.38
C ALA A 7 8.63 3.23 7.64
N ILE A 8 7.78 2.55 8.41
CA ILE A 8 7.90 1.10 8.68
C ILE A 8 7.73 0.30 7.38
N VAL A 9 6.68 0.60 6.61
CA VAL A 9 6.41 -0.04 5.31
C VAL A 9 7.57 0.17 4.34
N MET A 10 8.05 1.41 4.21
CA MET A 10 9.18 1.71 3.32
C MET A 10 10.48 1.03 3.79
N THR A 11 10.70 0.96 5.10
CA THR A 11 11.86 0.23 5.65
C THR A 11 11.79 -1.26 5.32
N LEU A 12 10.59 -1.86 5.35
CA LEU A 12 10.39 -3.24 4.93
C LEU A 12 10.75 -3.42 3.44
N PHE A 13 10.27 -2.54 2.57
CA PHE A 13 10.56 -2.62 1.13
C PHE A 13 12.04 -2.39 0.82
N LEU A 14 12.68 -1.41 1.48
CA LEU A 14 14.11 -1.13 1.33
C LEU A 14 14.98 -2.33 1.69
N ARG A 15 14.56 -3.17 2.66
CA ARG A 15 15.27 -4.40 3.02
C ARG A 15 15.10 -5.52 2.01
N LEU A 16 14.02 -5.51 1.23
CA LEU A 16 13.77 -6.49 0.18
C LEU A 16 14.51 -6.13 -1.10
N ASP A 17 14.33 -4.89 -1.56
CA ASP A 17 14.95 -4.35 -2.76
C ASP A 17 14.99 -2.83 -2.66
N SER A 18 16.18 -2.28 -2.42
CA SER A 18 16.35 -0.84 -2.21
C SER A 18 16.03 -0.02 -3.47
N GLU A 19 16.41 -0.51 -4.64
CA GLU A 19 16.20 0.21 -5.90
C GLU A 19 14.70 0.28 -6.23
N GLN A 20 14.01 -0.85 -6.14
CA GLN A 20 12.57 -0.89 -6.37
C GLN A 20 11.79 -0.12 -5.29
N ALA A 21 12.25 -0.11 -4.04
CA ALA A 21 11.63 0.67 -2.97
C ALA A 21 11.73 2.18 -3.23
N GLU A 22 12.87 2.66 -3.70
CA GLU A 22 13.05 4.06 -4.10
C GLU A 22 12.14 4.42 -5.27
N GLN A 23 12.08 3.58 -6.31
CA GLN A 23 11.17 3.77 -7.45
C GLN A 23 9.70 3.77 -7.01
N PHE A 24 9.33 2.88 -6.08
CA PHE A 24 7.98 2.82 -5.53
C PHE A 24 7.60 4.11 -4.81
N ALA A 25 8.51 4.63 -3.97
CA ALA A 25 8.30 5.89 -3.25
C ALA A 25 8.20 7.09 -4.21
N ASP A 26 9.05 7.14 -5.24
CA ASP A 26 9.03 8.20 -6.25
C ASP A 26 7.71 8.18 -7.03
N HIS A 27 7.31 7.03 -7.57
CA HIS A 27 6.05 6.88 -8.30
C HIS A 27 4.82 7.22 -7.45
N LEU A 28 4.84 6.91 -6.15
CA LEU A 28 3.74 7.27 -5.25
C LEU A 28 3.66 8.79 -5.00
N THR A 29 4.82 9.46 -4.97
CA THR A 29 4.95 10.90 -4.70
C THR A 29 4.64 11.73 -5.93
N THR A 30 5.27 11.42 -7.06
CA THR A 30 5.13 12.16 -8.32
C THR A 30 3.78 11.86 -8.98
N GLY A 31 3.35 10.60 -8.93
CA GLY A 31 2.19 10.12 -9.66
C GLY A 31 2.33 10.15 -11.18
N ALA A 32 3.55 10.35 -11.69
CA ALA A 32 3.83 10.40 -13.11
C ALA A 32 3.71 8.99 -13.74
N GLY A 33 3.11 8.89 -14.94
CA GLY A 33 2.97 7.62 -15.66
C GLY A 33 1.90 6.66 -15.09
N LEU A 34 1.10 7.09 -14.11
CA LEU A 34 0.09 6.26 -13.47
C LEU A 34 -1.18 6.18 -14.32
N HIS A 35 -1.33 5.07 -15.05
CA HIS A 35 -2.53 4.75 -15.83
C HIS A 35 -3.64 4.20 -14.92
N ARG A 36 -4.89 4.21 -15.42
CA ARG A 36 -6.04 3.65 -14.69
C ARG A 36 -5.80 2.18 -14.36
N GLY A 37 -5.90 1.83 -13.07
CA GLY A 37 -5.64 0.48 -12.57
C GLY A 37 -4.20 0.24 -12.12
N HIS A 38 -3.29 1.22 -12.24
CA HIS A 38 -1.94 1.07 -11.69
C HIS A 38 -2.00 0.95 -10.15
N PRO A 39 -1.38 -0.07 -9.52
CA PRO A 39 -1.47 -0.31 -8.08
C PRO A 39 -1.12 0.90 -7.21
N LEU A 40 -0.06 1.64 -7.59
CA LEU A 40 0.36 2.85 -6.87
C LEU A 40 -0.64 4.00 -6.98
N LEU A 41 -1.39 4.10 -8.08
CA LEU A 41 -2.46 5.10 -8.22
C LEU A 41 -3.62 4.78 -7.28
N VAL A 42 -4.00 3.51 -7.22
CA VAL A 42 -5.06 3.04 -6.34
C VAL A 42 -4.65 3.26 -4.88
N LEU A 43 -3.39 2.98 -4.52
CA LEU A 43 -2.87 3.22 -3.18
C LEU A 43 -2.86 4.72 -2.86
N ARG A 44 -2.32 5.56 -3.74
CA ARG A 44 -2.28 7.02 -3.56
C ARG A 44 -3.68 7.60 -3.36
N ASN A 45 -4.63 7.24 -4.21
CA ASN A 45 -6.01 7.70 -4.09
C ASN A 45 -6.66 7.23 -2.78
N ARG A 46 -6.33 6.03 -2.32
CA ARG A 46 -6.81 5.51 -1.03
C ARG A 46 -6.23 6.31 0.14
N LEU A 47 -4.94 6.66 0.10
CA LEU A 47 -4.27 7.48 1.12
C LEU A 47 -4.81 8.92 1.16
N LEU A 48 -5.07 9.51 0.00
CA LEU A 48 -5.63 10.87 -0.11
C LEU A 48 -7.12 10.92 0.26
N GLY A 49 -7.89 9.91 -0.13
CA GLY A 49 -9.33 9.84 0.12
C GLY A 49 -9.72 9.30 1.50
N SER A 50 -8.78 8.76 2.26
CA SER A 50 -9.04 8.29 3.63
C SER A 50 -9.11 9.44 4.62
N GLN A 51 -10.18 9.45 5.42
CA GLN A 51 -10.29 10.37 6.55
C GLN A 51 -9.24 10.05 7.62
N ARG A 52 -8.74 11.09 8.31
CA ARG A 52 -7.68 10.96 9.33
C ARG A 52 -7.99 9.90 10.39
N ASP A 53 -9.28 9.71 10.70
CA ASP A 53 -9.77 8.76 11.69
C ASP A 53 -9.72 7.29 11.25
N GLN A 54 -9.71 6.99 9.94
CA GLN A 54 -9.65 5.62 9.42
C GLN A 54 -8.35 4.89 9.80
N TYR A 55 -7.27 5.61 10.12
CA TYR A 55 -5.98 5.03 10.53
C TYR A 55 -5.62 5.34 11.99
N SER A 56 -6.59 5.86 12.75
CA SER A 56 -6.40 6.12 14.17
C SER A 56 -6.52 4.84 15.01
N THR A 57 -7.29 3.84 14.54
CA THR A 57 -7.46 2.53 15.19
C THR A 57 -6.38 1.53 14.81
N LEU A 58 -6.19 0.48 15.62
CA LEU A 58 -5.27 -0.61 15.31
C LEU A 58 -5.62 -1.31 13.99
N SER A 59 -6.89 -1.68 13.82
CA SER A 59 -7.40 -2.33 12.60
C SER A 59 -7.22 -1.48 11.34
N GLY A 60 -7.37 -0.16 11.46
CA GLY A 60 -7.12 0.79 10.39
C GLY A 60 -5.65 0.83 9.98
N ARG A 61 -4.74 0.79 10.96
CA ARG A 61 -3.29 0.76 10.72
C ARG A 61 -2.84 -0.56 10.11
N GLU A 62 -3.37 -1.69 10.58
CA GLU A 62 -3.11 -3.00 9.98
C GLU A 62 -3.58 -3.05 8.52
N ALA A 63 -4.81 -2.57 8.27
CA ALA A 63 -5.33 -2.49 6.91
C ALA A 63 -4.46 -1.61 6.01
N LEU A 64 -3.94 -0.48 6.53
CA LEU A 64 -3.03 0.40 5.80
C LEU A 64 -1.74 -0.31 5.39
N VAL A 65 -1.10 -1.05 6.31
CA VAL A 65 0.11 -1.81 5.99
C VAL A 65 -0.20 -2.92 4.98
N ALA A 66 -1.29 -3.66 5.19
CA ALA A 66 -1.68 -4.74 4.29
C ALA A 66 -1.95 -4.26 2.86
N ILE A 67 -2.68 -3.15 2.68
CA ILE A 67 -2.93 -2.61 1.33
C ILE A 67 -1.66 -2.05 0.68
N ALA A 68 -0.71 -1.53 1.46
CA ALA A 68 0.56 -1.07 0.93
C ALA A 68 1.40 -2.24 0.41
N ILE A 69 1.47 -3.35 1.16
CA ILE A 69 2.14 -4.59 0.74
C ILE A 69 1.46 -5.18 -0.51
N LYS A 70 0.12 -5.23 -0.56
CA LYS A 70 -0.60 -5.71 -1.76
C LYS A 70 -0.31 -4.83 -2.99
N ALA A 71 -0.19 -3.52 -2.81
CA ALA A 71 0.16 -2.61 -3.90
C ALA A 71 1.59 -2.83 -4.40
N TRP A 72 2.55 -3.02 -3.48
CA TRP A 72 3.94 -3.36 -3.78
C TRP A 72 4.03 -4.65 -4.61
N ASN A 73 3.43 -5.74 -4.12
CA ASN A 73 3.45 -7.02 -4.81
C ASN A 73 2.82 -6.91 -6.22
N ALA A 74 1.64 -6.29 -6.32
CA ALA A 74 0.98 -6.14 -7.61
C ALA A 74 1.78 -5.30 -8.61
N TRP A 75 2.46 -4.25 -8.13
CA TRP A 75 3.32 -3.43 -8.98
C TRP A 75 4.53 -4.21 -9.50
N ARG A 76 5.22 -4.96 -8.62
CA ARG A 76 6.34 -5.81 -9.01
C ARG A 76 5.96 -6.93 -9.98
N GLU A 77 4.74 -7.45 -9.86
CA GLU A 77 4.20 -8.44 -10.78
C GLU A 77 3.66 -7.84 -12.09
N GLY A 78 3.67 -6.51 -12.25
CA GLY A 78 3.11 -5.83 -13.42
C GLY A 78 1.59 -5.95 -13.53
N LYS A 79 0.89 -6.23 -12.42
CA LYS A 79 -0.57 -6.39 -12.38
C LYS A 79 -1.28 -5.06 -12.25
N THR A 80 -2.49 -4.99 -12.79
CA THR A 80 -3.42 -3.88 -12.54
C THR A 80 -4.42 -4.26 -11.45
N LEU A 81 -4.81 -3.28 -10.64
CA LEU A 81 -5.80 -3.44 -9.57
C LEU A 81 -6.94 -2.46 -9.76
N GLN A 82 -8.18 -2.95 -9.61
CA GLN A 82 -9.36 -2.08 -9.58
C GLN A 82 -9.59 -1.48 -8.18
N ALA A 83 -9.21 -2.22 -7.14
CA ALA A 83 -9.34 -1.79 -5.75
C ALA A 83 -8.24 -2.44 -4.89
N LEU A 84 -7.85 -1.72 -3.83
CA LEU A 84 -6.97 -2.22 -2.77
C LEU A 84 -7.78 -2.36 -1.49
N THR A 85 -8.09 -3.59 -1.12
CA THR A 85 -8.80 -3.91 0.11
C THR A 85 -8.11 -5.05 0.83
N TRP A 86 -8.17 -5.01 2.16
CA TRP A 86 -7.80 -6.11 3.02
C TRP A 86 -8.73 -6.09 4.24
N ARG A 87 -9.09 -7.27 4.75
CA ARG A 87 -9.93 -7.41 5.93
C ARG A 87 -9.31 -8.45 6.86
N ALA A 88 -9.05 -8.05 8.10
CA ALA A 88 -8.57 -8.97 9.14
C ALA A 88 -9.64 -10.02 9.52
N GLU A 89 -10.91 -9.64 9.47
CA GLU A 89 -12.02 -10.40 10.05
C GLU A 89 -13.26 -10.45 9.14
N GLY A 90 -14.16 -11.41 9.44
CA GLY A 90 -15.44 -11.61 8.78
C GLY A 90 -15.39 -12.56 7.57
N ARG A 91 -16.50 -12.66 6.83
CA ARG A 91 -16.68 -13.61 5.71
C ARG A 91 -15.66 -13.45 4.57
N ARG A 92 -15.09 -12.26 4.43
CA ARG A 92 -14.07 -11.93 3.41
C ARG A 92 -12.72 -11.64 4.05
N ALA A 93 -12.45 -12.22 5.22
CA ALA A 93 -11.14 -12.11 5.85
C ALA A 93 -10.08 -12.71 4.94
N GLU A 94 -8.92 -12.05 4.90
CA GLU A 94 -7.76 -12.46 4.12
C GLU A 94 -6.57 -12.55 5.08
N PRO A 95 -5.64 -13.51 4.90
CA PRO A 95 -4.41 -13.53 5.68
C PRO A 95 -3.64 -12.22 5.48
N PHE A 96 -2.85 -11.83 6.47
CA PHE A 96 -1.99 -10.67 6.33
C PHE A 96 -0.96 -10.92 5.21
N PRO A 97 -0.82 -10.02 4.25
CA PRO A 97 0.03 -10.25 3.08
C PRO A 97 1.53 -10.14 3.44
N GLU A 98 2.34 -10.94 2.78
CA GLU A 98 3.80 -10.86 2.86
C GLU A 98 4.34 -10.05 1.67
N ALA A 99 5.34 -9.20 1.94
CA ALA A 99 6.02 -8.46 0.90
C ALA A 99 7.04 -9.37 0.22
N VAL A 100 6.88 -9.55 -1.10
CA VAL A 100 7.75 -10.39 -1.95
C VAL A 100 8.51 -9.57 -2.94
#